data_AF-A0A9P6JC47-F1
#
_entry.id   AF-A0A9P6JC47-F1
#
_cell.length_a   1.000
_cell.length_b   1.000
_cell.length_c   1.000
_cell.angle_alpha   90.00
_cell.angle_beta   90.00
_cell.angle_gamma   90.00
#
_symmetry.space_group_name_H-M   'P 1'
#
loop_
_entity.id
_entity.type
_entity.pdbx_description
1 polymer ?
#
loop_
_entity_poly.entity_id
_entity_poly.type
_entity_poly.pdbx_seq_one_letter_code
_entity_poly.pdbx_strand_id
1 'polypeptide(L)'
;MTFTTSTLGAATTRNYLLLDLTSHEQFSTPVNLPYAGLTNQFIGIQHAAWLALHLNRTLILPPITSNKHDHQFTFQKWSTYFDIPRFEQLTGLQVKEWPDLKHLTEAEMAVGIERARQSHPKPPLLAEWNSLAENITCQVTKDFNTLEGVARIFAHLFLLRVSFVDPPPPSPLSHPTPMPESMVSLCDIRERYQNSPERSLYFSHTFGLKGSSLIRPFDDIGRHIYFRPEIVDRARQMVQAFAETAQPSPTSPPPSPSSSSFSSSSSPASSASSASSAAAPAAPAAAPSPSKNTAPRPYIAIHLRRDDIINKCIDRKTHTVHTPIQHCMPSMDQYAAMVAKARQRLQLRTSLEPLVIVMTDTTSEQDLKAIDAYGWHRMDHDQQPDSPTRQLGVFGPAMVDAAILAYADELIGTQVSTMSAIAQARRRSWFGQDTLYP
;
A
#
# COMPACT_ATOMS: atom_id res chain seq x y z
N MET A 1 -15.86 -12.26 21.94
CA MET A 1 -16.67 -11.03 21.79
C MET A 1 -18.16 -11.25 22.10
N THR A 2 -18.52 -11.29 23.38
CA THR A 2 -19.75 -10.58 23.77
C THR A 2 -19.35 -9.11 23.79
N PHE A 3 -19.55 -8.42 22.68
CA PHE A 3 -19.57 -6.96 22.72
C PHE A 3 -20.55 -6.60 23.83
N THR A 4 -20.05 -6.05 24.94
CA THR A 4 -20.94 -5.53 25.96
C THR A 4 -21.78 -4.47 25.27
N THR A 5 -23.08 -4.70 25.22
CA THR A 5 -24.07 -3.85 24.56
C THR A 5 -24.09 -2.42 25.10
N SER A 6 -23.29 -2.09 26.12
CA SER A 6 -23.27 -0.76 26.73
C SER A 6 -22.44 0.28 25.96
N THR A 7 -21.46 -0.12 25.15
CA THR A 7 -20.66 0.84 24.33
C THR A 7 -21.10 0.91 22.87
N LEU A 8 -21.91 -0.04 22.41
CA LEU A 8 -22.53 -0.02 21.09
C LEU A 8 -23.99 0.36 21.25
N GLY A 9 -24.27 1.67 21.19
CA GLY A 9 -25.62 2.22 21.33
C GLY A 9 -26.66 1.47 20.51
N ALA A 10 -27.90 1.42 21.01
CA ALA A 10 -29.02 0.57 20.60
C ALA A 10 -29.56 0.76 19.15
N ALA A 11 -28.70 0.97 18.15
CA ALA A 11 -29.06 1.16 16.77
C ALA A 11 -28.59 -0.04 15.93
N THR A 12 -29.55 -0.92 15.60
CA THR A 12 -29.46 -2.04 14.61
C THR A 12 -28.40 -3.10 14.92
N THR A 13 -28.76 -4.37 14.79
CA THR A 13 -27.82 -5.51 14.74
C THR A 13 -26.81 -5.30 13.63
N ARG A 14 -25.72 -4.57 13.90
CA ARG A 14 -24.67 -4.30 12.91
C ARG A 14 -23.81 -5.54 12.76
N ASN A 15 -23.67 -5.95 11.51
CA ASN A 15 -22.80 -7.02 11.08
C ASN A 15 -21.41 -6.42 10.76
N TYR A 16 -20.37 -7.01 11.32
CA TYR A 16 -18.99 -6.58 11.19
C TYR A 16 -18.24 -7.45 10.18
N LEU A 17 -17.22 -6.85 9.57
CA LEU A 17 -16.25 -7.52 8.72
C LEU A 17 -14.85 -7.12 9.18
N LEU A 18 -14.14 -8.01 9.88
CA LEU A 18 -12.73 -7.83 10.21
C LEU A 18 -11.89 -8.55 9.18
N LEU A 19 -10.82 -7.91 8.71
CA LEU A 19 -10.05 -8.47 7.61
C LEU A 19 -8.56 -8.54 7.87
N ASP A 20 -8.00 -9.65 7.42
CA ASP A 20 -6.60 -10.03 7.29
C ASP A 20 -5.89 -10.56 8.54
N LEU A 21 -6.04 -11.88 8.77
CA LEU A 21 -5.38 -12.61 9.85
C LEU A 21 -4.40 -13.68 9.37
N THR A 22 -3.92 -13.69 8.12
CA THR A 22 -2.98 -14.75 7.67
C THR A 22 -1.84 -14.31 6.76
N SER A 23 -0.73 -15.03 6.91
CA SER A 23 0.38 -15.11 5.96
C SER A 23 1.03 -16.49 6.06
N HIS A 24 1.72 -16.99 5.01
CA HIS A 24 2.41 -18.30 5.04
C HIS A 24 3.79 -18.39 4.32
N GLU A 25 4.85 -18.78 5.04
CA GLU A 25 6.17 -19.31 4.61
C GLU A 25 6.11 -20.83 4.67
N GLN A 26 5.76 -21.47 3.56
CA GLN A 26 6.16 -22.85 3.25
C GLN A 26 5.51 -23.28 1.92
N PHE A 27 6.01 -22.73 0.82
CA PHE A 27 6.49 -23.65 -0.22
C PHE A 27 7.99 -23.78 0.04
N SER A 28 8.54 -24.98 -0.16
CA SER A 28 9.86 -25.44 0.24
C SER A 28 11.05 -24.67 -0.39
N THR A 29 11.17 -23.37 -0.11
CA THR A 29 12.34 -22.47 -0.20
C THR A 29 11.97 -21.15 0.52
N PRO A 30 12.92 -20.43 1.14
CA PRO A 30 12.60 -19.44 2.17
C PRO A 30 12.04 -18.14 1.59
N VAL A 31 11.26 -17.47 2.45
CA VAL A 31 10.67 -16.13 2.39
C VAL A 31 9.29 -16.04 1.76
N ASN A 32 8.27 -16.08 2.63
CA ASN A 32 6.89 -15.65 2.38
C ASN A 32 5.98 -15.47 3.62
N LEU A 33 6.50 -14.96 4.73
CA LEU A 33 5.66 -14.51 5.85
C LEU A 33 5.62 -13.02 5.87
N PRO A 34 4.69 -12.48 6.65
CA PRO A 34 3.66 -11.61 6.08
C PRO A 34 4.09 -10.83 4.87
N TYR A 35 3.67 -11.27 3.69
CA TYR A 35 4.41 -10.92 2.48
C TYR A 35 4.08 -9.55 1.90
N ALA A 36 3.92 -8.58 2.76
CA ALA A 36 3.30 -7.35 2.44
C ALA A 36 3.95 -6.24 3.22
N GLY A 37 4.99 -5.66 2.61
CA GLY A 37 5.31 -4.27 2.89
C GLY A 37 4.03 -3.43 2.83
N LEU A 38 4.07 -2.26 3.45
CA LEU A 38 2.93 -1.36 3.66
C LEU A 38 1.90 -1.31 2.51
N THR A 39 2.37 -1.30 1.27
CA THR A 39 1.56 -1.26 0.04
C THR A 39 0.62 -2.46 -0.13
N ASN A 40 1.03 -3.66 0.23
CA ASN A 40 0.21 -4.85 0.08
C ASN A 40 -0.89 -4.90 1.17
N GLN A 41 -0.59 -4.43 2.39
CA GLN A 41 -1.63 -4.22 3.42
C GLN A 41 -2.65 -3.17 2.93
N PHE A 42 -2.18 -2.11 2.27
CA PHE A 42 -3.06 -1.11 1.66
C PHE A 42 -3.95 -1.71 0.55
N ILE A 43 -3.46 -2.66 -0.26
CA ILE A 43 -4.29 -3.39 -1.23
C ILE A 43 -5.32 -4.28 -0.53
N GLY A 44 -4.90 -5.01 0.51
CA GLY A 44 -5.80 -5.83 1.33
C GLY A 44 -6.98 -5.01 1.85
N ILE A 45 -6.73 -3.78 2.30
CA ILE A 45 -7.78 -2.86 2.76
C ILE A 45 -8.74 -2.44 1.65
N GLN A 46 -8.27 -2.25 0.42
CA GLN A 46 -9.17 -1.93 -0.69
C GLN A 46 -10.11 -3.09 -0.98
N HIS A 47 -9.58 -4.32 -1.00
CA HIS A 47 -10.37 -5.54 -1.18
C HIS A 47 -11.37 -5.70 -0.03
N ALA A 48 -10.91 -5.41 1.19
CA ALA A 48 -11.70 -5.46 2.39
C ALA A 48 -12.86 -4.47 2.41
N ALA A 49 -12.57 -3.23 2.06
CA ALA A 49 -13.56 -2.18 1.95
C ALA A 49 -14.59 -2.52 0.87
N TRP A 50 -14.15 -3.04 -0.28
CA TRP A 50 -15.05 -3.47 -1.34
C TRP A 50 -16.01 -4.54 -0.84
N LEU A 51 -15.52 -5.57 -0.15
CA LEU A 51 -16.37 -6.62 0.43
C LEU A 51 -17.31 -6.06 1.50
N ALA A 52 -16.83 -5.20 2.38
CA ALA A 52 -17.65 -4.61 3.45
C ALA A 52 -18.82 -3.81 2.86
N LEU A 53 -18.55 -2.99 1.84
CA LEU A 53 -19.58 -2.21 1.14
C LEU A 53 -20.63 -3.14 0.51
N HIS A 54 -20.20 -4.17 -0.20
CA HIS A 54 -21.11 -5.06 -0.93
C HIS A 54 -21.83 -6.09 -0.06
N LEU A 55 -21.32 -6.39 1.12
CA LEU A 55 -21.97 -7.22 2.13
C LEU A 55 -22.84 -6.39 3.09
N ASN A 56 -22.87 -5.05 2.92
CA ASN A 56 -23.53 -4.11 3.83
C ASN A 56 -23.07 -4.31 5.30
N ARG A 57 -21.75 -4.35 5.50
CA ARG A 57 -21.11 -4.58 6.80
C ARG A 57 -20.23 -3.40 7.18
N THR A 58 -20.09 -3.17 8.48
CA THR A 58 -19.06 -2.24 8.99
C THR A 58 -17.69 -2.86 8.78
N LEU A 59 -16.81 -2.15 8.08
CA LEU A 59 -15.41 -2.55 7.93
C LEU A 59 -14.66 -2.32 9.24
N ILE A 60 -13.96 -3.33 9.73
CA ILE A 60 -12.98 -3.18 10.80
C ILE A 60 -11.58 -3.24 10.19
N LEU A 61 -10.84 -2.15 10.28
CA LEU A 61 -9.45 -2.06 9.83
C LEU A 61 -8.53 -2.64 10.90
N PRO A 62 -7.72 -3.67 10.59
CA PRO A 62 -6.59 -4.01 11.45
C PRO A 62 -5.59 -2.84 11.44
N PRO A 63 -4.79 -2.64 12.49
CA PRO A 63 -3.73 -1.66 12.45
C PRO A 63 -2.66 -2.08 11.45
N ILE A 64 -1.96 -1.09 10.90
CA ILE A 64 -0.76 -1.31 10.10
C ILE A 64 0.23 -2.02 11.00
N THR A 65 0.61 -3.25 10.63
CA THR A 65 1.49 -4.07 11.45
C THR A 65 2.82 -4.21 10.74
N SER A 66 3.89 -4.05 11.50
CA SER A 66 5.22 -4.19 10.94
C SER A 66 5.57 -5.64 10.67
N ASN A 67 6.38 -5.87 9.64
CA ASN A 67 6.89 -7.20 9.35
C ASN A 67 8.11 -7.50 10.23
N LYS A 68 8.64 -8.72 10.12
CA LYS A 68 9.81 -9.17 10.90
C LYS A 68 11.05 -8.27 10.73
N HIS A 69 11.13 -7.42 9.70
CA HIS A 69 12.33 -6.64 9.42
C HIS A 69 12.54 -5.47 10.37
N ASP A 70 11.49 -4.96 11.02
CA ASP A 70 11.66 -3.85 11.96
C ASP A 70 11.89 -4.33 13.41
N HIS A 71 11.50 -5.57 13.73
CA HIS A 71 11.54 -6.16 15.08
C HIS A 71 10.85 -5.32 16.17
N GLN A 72 10.11 -4.27 15.80
CA GLN A 72 9.52 -3.34 16.77
C GLN A 72 8.16 -3.84 17.25
N PHE A 73 7.52 -4.77 16.51
CA PHE A 73 6.17 -5.26 16.78
C PHE A 73 5.17 -4.10 16.98
N THR A 74 5.37 -3.02 16.21
CA THR A 74 4.57 -1.81 16.32
C THR A 74 3.29 -1.97 15.52
N PHE A 75 2.26 -1.27 15.97
CA PHE A 75 0.99 -1.20 15.28
C PHE A 75 0.53 0.26 15.25
N GLN A 76 0.05 0.70 14.10
CA GLN A 76 -0.42 2.07 13.92
C GLN A 76 -1.78 2.08 13.25
N LYS A 77 -2.62 3.04 13.65
CA LYS A 77 -3.93 3.26 13.03
C LYS A 77 -3.75 3.74 11.59
N TRP A 78 -4.67 3.34 10.72
CA TRP A 78 -4.80 3.91 9.38
C TRP A 78 -5.27 5.36 9.44
N SER A 79 -6.08 5.75 10.44
CA SER A 79 -6.46 7.15 10.68
C SER A 79 -5.31 8.07 11.07
N THR A 80 -4.13 7.53 11.41
CA THR A 80 -2.91 8.34 11.54
C THR A 80 -2.49 8.94 10.19
N TYR A 81 -2.77 8.26 9.07
CA TYR A 81 -2.26 8.62 7.75
C TYR A 81 -3.34 8.95 6.72
N PHE A 82 -4.54 8.38 6.87
CA PHE A 82 -5.64 8.52 5.94
C PHE A 82 -6.85 9.18 6.58
N ASP A 83 -7.58 9.95 5.79
CA ASP A 83 -8.79 10.66 6.21
C ASP A 83 -9.99 9.70 6.19
N ILE A 84 -10.08 8.87 7.23
CA ILE A 84 -11.15 7.88 7.38
C ILE A 84 -12.55 8.53 7.41
N PRO A 85 -12.80 9.64 8.14
CA PRO A 85 -14.11 10.30 8.09
C PRO A 85 -14.53 10.72 6.68
N ARG A 86 -13.61 11.29 5.89
CA ARG A 86 -13.88 11.62 4.49
C ARG A 86 -14.15 10.37 3.65
N PHE A 87 -13.41 9.29 3.88
CA PHE A 87 -13.64 8.01 3.21
C PHE A 87 -15.05 7.45 3.50
N GLU A 88 -15.48 7.45 4.77
CA GLU A 88 -16.84 7.03 5.15
C GLU A 88 -17.90 7.91 4.46
N GLN A 89 -17.69 9.23 4.45
CA GLN A 89 -18.60 10.17 3.81
C GLN A 89 -18.74 9.94 2.31
N LEU A 90 -17.63 9.71 1.60
CA LEU A 90 -17.62 9.55 0.14
C LEU A 90 -18.15 8.20 -0.32
N THR A 91 -18.02 7.16 0.49
CA THR A 91 -18.35 5.78 0.10
C THR A 91 -19.64 5.27 0.74
N GLY A 92 -20.11 5.90 1.82
CA GLY A 92 -21.18 5.38 2.68
C GLY A 92 -20.76 4.16 3.50
N LEU A 93 -19.53 3.68 3.37
CA LEU A 93 -19.02 2.54 4.13
C LEU A 93 -18.65 2.98 5.54
N GLN A 94 -19.26 2.36 6.54
CA GLN A 94 -18.86 2.57 7.93
C GLN A 94 -17.56 1.83 8.22
N VAL A 95 -16.64 2.51 8.91
CA VAL A 95 -15.32 2.03 9.25
C VAL A 95 -15.10 2.16 10.75
N LYS A 96 -14.51 1.11 11.34
CA LYS A 96 -13.94 1.12 12.68
C LYS A 96 -12.50 0.64 12.59
N GLU A 97 -11.65 1.08 13.51
CA GLU A 97 -10.29 0.56 13.61
C GLU A 97 -10.20 -0.38 14.79
N TRP A 98 -9.42 -1.44 14.64
CA TRP A 98 -9.27 -2.47 15.66
C TRP A 98 -8.90 -1.92 17.06
N PRO A 99 -7.96 -0.96 17.21
CA PRO A 99 -7.63 -0.42 18.52
C PRO A 99 -8.77 0.35 19.21
N ASP A 100 -9.83 0.73 18.48
CA ASP A 100 -11.04 1.36 19.03
C ASP A 100 -12.09 0.34 19.48
N LEU A 101 -11.91 -0.94 19.13
CA LEU A 101 -12.84 -2.03 19.47
C LEU A 101 -12.26 -2.96 20.54
N LYS A 102 -10.95 -3.20 20.49
CA LYS A 102 -10.24 -4.05 21.45
C LYS A 102 -9.25 -3.22 22.24
N HIS A 103 -9.67 -2.78 23.42
CA HIS A 103 -8.81 -2.12 24.39
C HIS A 103 -8.08 -3.19 25.20
N LEU A 104 -6.77 -3.27 25.02
CA LEU A 104 -5.89 -4.09 25.86
C LEU A 104 -5.26 -3.19 26.92
N THR A 105 -5.21 -3.70 28.16
CA THR A 105 -4.39 -3.11 29.22
C THR A 105 -2.91 -3.21 28.86
N GLU A 106 -2.06 -2.40 29.51
CA GLU A 106 -0.61 -2.48 29.31
C GLU A 106 -0.05 -3.89 29.62
N ALA A 107 -0.61 -4.56 30.64
CA ALA A 107 -0.23 -5.92 31.01
C ALA A 107 -0.63 -6.94 29.92
N GLU A 108 -1.86 -6.88 29.43
CA GLU A 108 -2.34 -7.74 28.34
C GLU A 108 -1.53 -7.54 27.05
N MET A 109 -1.22 -6.28 26.72
CA MET A 109 -0.35 -5.95 25.59
C MET A 109 1.05 -6.53 25.77
N ALA A 110 1.62 -6.46 26.98
CA ALA A 110 2.93 -7.05 27.28
C ALA A 110 2.94 -8.57 27.06
N VAL A 111 1.88 -9.28 27.49
CA VAL A 111 1.72 -10.72 27.25
C VAL A 111 1.64 -11.01 25.74
N GLY A 112 0.87 -10.22 24.99
CA GLY A 112 0.75 -10.34 23.54
C GLY A 112 2.07 -10.12 22.80
N ILE A 113 2.82 -9.08 23.17
CA ILE A 113 4.15 -8.77 22.63
C ILE A 113 5.13 -9.90 22.91
N GLU A 114 5.18 -10.37 24.16
CA GLU A 114 6.11 -11.44 24.54
C GLU A 114 5.77 -12.75 23.84
N ARG A 115 4.48 -13.06 23.67
CA ARG A 115 4.03 -14.19 22.87
C ARG A 115 4.41 -14.05 21.39
N ALA A 116 4.31 -12.86 20.82
CA ALA A 116 4.65 -12.59 19.42
C ALA A 116 6.16 -12.76 19.14
N ARG A 117 7.01 -12.44 20.12
CA ARG A 117 8.48 -12.61 20.04
C ARG A 117 8.92 -14.08 20.10
N GLN A 118 8.20 -14.93 20.83
CA GLN A 118 8.61 -16.32 21.06
C GLN A 118 7.97 -17.28 20.04
N SER A 119 8.79 -17.85 19.15
CA SER A 119 8.36 -18.96 18.27
C SER A 119 7.94 -20.20 19.08
N HIS A 120 8.63 -20.47 20.20
CA HIS A 120 8.35 -21.57 21.12
C HIS A 120 8.21 -21.00 22.55
N PRO A 121 6.99 -20.62 22.97
CA PRO A 121 6.80 -19.93 24.23
C PRO A 121 7.02 -20.87 25.41
N LYS A 122 7.59 -20.37 26.50
CA LYS A 122 7.66 -21.14 27.76
C LYS A 122 6.24 -21.45 28.27
N PRO A 123 5.99 -22.60 28.92
CA PRO A 123 4.66 -22.98 29.38
C PRO A 123 3.91 -21.92 30.21
N PRO A 124 4.55 -21.17 31.13
CA PRO A 124 3.85 -20.12 31.88
C PRO A 124 3.28 -19.01 30.99
N LEU A 125 4.07 -18.50 30.05
CA LEU A 125 3.63 -17.47 29.09
C LEU A 125 2.51 -18.00 28.20
N LEU A 126 2.60 -19.25 27.76
CA LEU A 126 1.56 -19.85 26.93
C LEU A 126 0.24 -20.01 27.70
N ALA A 127 0.31 -20.41 28.97
CA ALA A 127 -0.86 -20.53 29.84
C ALA A 127 -1.52 -19.17 30.08
N GLU A 128 -0.72 -18.15 30.37
CA GLU A 128 -1.19 -16.77 30.55
C GLU A 128 -1.79 -16.19 29.27
N TRP A 129 -1.11 -16.33 28.12
CA TRP A 129 -1.67 -15.88 26.86
C TRP A 129 -2.97 -16.62 26.53
N ASN A 130 -3.05 -17.93 26.81
CA ASN A 130 -4.26 -18.72 26.55
C ASN A 130 -5.45 -18.37 27.43
N SER A 131 -5.24 -17.83 28.63
CA SER A 131 -6.33 -17.37 29.50
C SER A 131 -6.89 -16.02 29.07
N LEU A 132 -6.07 -15.20 28.40
CA LEU A 132 -6.47 -13.90 27.86
C LEU A 132 -7.01 -13.98 26.43
N ALA A 133 -6.54 -14.94 25.63
CA ALA A 133 -6.85 -15.01 24.21
C ALA A 133 -8.30 -15.42 23.93
N GLU A 134 -8.93 -14.71 23.00
CA GLU A 134 -10.29 -14.98 22.53
C GLU A 134 -10.29 -15.89 21.29
N ASN A 135 -11.20 -16.86 21.25
CA ASN A 135 -11.40 -17.67 20.06
C ASN A 135 -12.10 -16.86 18.97
N ILE A 136 -11.56 -16.91 17.75
CA ILE A 136 -12.19 -16.35 16.54
C ILE A 136 -12.12 -17.35 15.40
N THR A 137 -13.16 -17.37 14.58
CA THR A 137 -13.24 -18.23 13.39
C THR A 137 -12.85 -17.42 12.16
N CYS A 138 -11.86 -17.87 11.39
CA CYS A 138 -11.36 -17.20 10.20
C CYS A 138 -11.59 -18.04 8.95
N GLN A 139 -12.23 -17.43 7.96
CA GLN A 139 -12.55 -18.00 6.67
C GLN A 139 -11.31 -17.97 5.77
N VAL A 140 -10.89 -19.15 5.32
CA VAL A 140 -9.71 -19.30 4.46
C VAL A 140 -10.07 -18.86 3.04
N THR A 141 -9.38 -17.86 2.49
CA THR A 141 -9.66 -17.41 1.09
C THR A 141 -8.75 -18.04 0.05
N LYS A 142 -7.77 -18.84 0.49
CA LYS A 142 -6.75 -19.49 -0.32
C LYS A 142 -6.10 -20.57 0.52
N ASP A 143 -5.79 -21.75 -0.04
CA ASP A 143 -5.23 -23.03 0.52
C ASP A 143 -4.28 -23.00 1.74
N PHE A 144 -4.56 -22.18 2.74
CA PHE A 144 -3.68 -21.83 3.81
C PHE A 144 -4.50 -21.81 5.09
N ASN A 145 -4.42 -22.93 5.81
CA ASN A 145 -5.10 -23.18 7.07
C ASN A 145 -4.19 -22.96 8.29
N THR A 146 -3.07 -22.23 8.13
CA THR A 146 -2.10 -21.97 9.19
C THR A 146 -1.89 -20.47 9.44
N LEU A 147 -1.71 -20.13 10.72
CA LEU A 147 -1.29 -18.79 11.16
C LEU A 147 0.22 -18.71 11.12
N GLU A 148 0.76 -17.89 10.23
CA GLU A 148 2.18 -17.58 10.27
C GLU A 148 2.42 -16.08 10.07
N GLY A 149 3.64 -15.58 10.32
CA GLY A 149 4.07 -14.22 9.95
C GLY A 149 3.43 -13.04 10.70
N VAL A 150 3.10 -11.92 10.03
CA VAL A 150 2.44 -10.70 10.61
C VAL A 150 1.12 -11.15 11.14
N ALA A 151 0.43 -12.02 10.42
CA ALA A 151 -0.83 -12.55 10.89
C ALA A 151 -0.74 -13.29 12.22
N ARG A 152 0.27 -14.15 12.38
CA ARG A 152 0.57 -14.77 13.68
C ARG A 152 0.95 -13.73 14.72
N ILE A 153 1.78 -12.75 14.35
CA ILE A 153 2.17 -11.64 15.23
C ILE A 153 0.93 -10.86 15.68
N PHE A 154 0.06 -10.47 14.76
CA PHE A 154 -1.19 -9.76 14.99
C PHE A 154 -2.10 -10.57 15.91
N ALA A 155 -2.32 -11.86 15.61
CA ALA A 155 -3.12 -12.73 16.45
C ALA A 155 -2.56 -12.84 17.88
N HIS A 156 -1.24 -12.96 18.03
CA HIS A 156 -0.59 -12.98 19.34
C HIS A 156 -0.69 -11.63 20.07
N LEU A 157 -0.35 -10.53 19.41
CA LEU A 157 -0.40 -9.17 19.95
C LEU A 157 -1.80 -8.82 20.45
N PHE A 158 -2.83 -9.20 19.69
CA PHE A 158 -4.21 -8.89 20.00
C PHE A 158 -4.97 -10.01 20.71
N LEU A 159 -4.26 -11.00 21.27
CA LEU A 159 -4.81 -12.07 22.10
C LEU A 159 -5.98 -12.77 21.38
N LEU A 160 -5.71 -13.31 20.19
CA LEU A 160 -6.66 -14.00 19.34
C LEU A 160 -6.20 -15.44 19.08
N ARG A 161 -7.05 -16.40 19.44
CA ARG A 161 -6.91 -17.81 19.05
C ARG A 161 -7.73 -18.04 17.79
N VAL A 162 -7.05 -18.05 16.65
CA VAL A 162 -7.69 -18.20 15.34
C VAL A 162 -7.92 -19.67 15.04
N SER A 163 -9.16 -20.02 14.70
CA SER A 163 -9.54 -21.30 14.11
C SER A 163 -9.92 -21.09 12.66
N PHE A 164 -9.22 -21.77 11.76
CA PHE A 164 -9.51 -21.69 10.33
C PHE A 164 -10.64 -22.62 9.95
N VAL A 165 -11.53 -22.12 9.09
CA VAL A 165 -12.60 -22.90 8.49
C VAL A 165 -12.59 -22.66 6.99
N ASP A 166 -12.96 -23.69 6.24
CA ASP A 166 -13.14 -23.56 4.81
C ASP A 166 -14.37 -22.67 4.53
N PRO A 167 -14.28 -21.79 3.53
CA PRO A 167 -15.40 -20.96 3.16
C PRO A 167 -16.55 -21.85 2.63
N PRO A 168 -17.83 -21.49 2.86
CA PRO A 168 -18.96 -22.22 2.31
C PRO A 168 -18.78 -22.47 0.81
N PRO A 169 -19.25 -23.60 0.25
CA PRO A 169 -19.06 -23.89 -1.17
C PRO A 169 -19.61 -22.74 -2.04
N PRO A 170 -19.00 -22.48 -3.20
CA PRO A 170 -19.53 -21.48 -4.12
C PRO A 170 -20.95 -21.87 -4.52
N SER A 171 -21.77 -20.86 -4.76
CA SER A 171 -23.09 -21.09 -5.34
C SER A 171 -22.91 -21.70 -6.75
N PRO A 172 -23.74 -22.68 -7.15
CA PRO A 172 -23.57 -23.41 -8.40
C PRO A 172 -23.71 -22.54 -9.67
N LEU A 173 -24.08 -21.26 -9.55
CA LEU A 173 -24.35 -20.35 -10.66
C LEU A 173 -23.14 -19.52 -11.11
N SER A 174 -22.03 -19.55 -10.37
CA SER A 174 -21.03 -18.46 -10.43
C SER A 174 -19.90 -18.65 -11.43
N HIS A 175 -19.61 -19.89 -11.86
CA HIS A 175 -18.43 -20.17 -12.71
C HIS A 175 -18.72 -21.18 -13.82
N PRO A 176 -18.83 -20.75 -15.09
CA PRO A 176 -18.91 -21.65 -16.23
C PRO A 176 -17.58 -22.32 -16.59
N THR A 177 -16.47 -21.93 -15.92
CA THR A 177 -15.13 -22.49 -16.12
C THR A 177 -14.58 -22.95 -14.78
N PRO A 178 -13.99 -24.16 -14.68
CA PRO A 178 -13.33 -24.59 -13.46
C PRO A 178 -12.16 -23.65 -13.18
N MET A 179 -12.34 -22.74 -12.22
CA MET A 179 -11.20 -22.07 -11.59
C MET A 179 -10.36 -23.14 -10.88
N PRO A 180 -9.03 -22.96 -10.77
CA PRO A 180 -8.24 -23.78 -9.86
C PRO A 180 -8.94 -23.78 -8.51
N GLU A 181 -9.18 -24.96 -7.94
CA GLU A 181 -10.02 -25.16 -6.73
C GLU A 181 -9.61 -24.28 -5.53
N SER A 182 -8.41 -23.69 -5.59
CA SER A 182 -7.76 -22.91 -4.56
C SER A 182 -7.98 -21.39 -4.57
N MET A 183 -8.57 -20.83 -5.63
CA MET A 183 -8.63 -19.37 -5.78
C MET A 183 -10.03 -18.81 -5.51
N VAL A 184 -10.22 -18.17 -4.37
CA VAL A 184 -11.46 -17.45 -4.04
C VAL A 184 -11.37 -16.02 -4.58
N SER A 185 -12.33 -15.61 -5.42
CA SER A 185 -12.46 -14.24 -5.91
C SER A 185 -13.28 -13.36 -4.97
N LEU A 186 -13.25 -12.03 -5.19
CA LEU A 186 -14.13 -11.10 -4.46
C LEU A 186 -15.62 -11.37 -4.70
N CYS A 187 -15.99 -11.77 -5.91
CA CYS A 187 -17.36 -12.16 -6.24
C CYS A 187 -17.80 -13.40 -5.45
N ASP A 188 -16.92 -14.40 -5.35
CA ASP A 188 -17.21 -15.64 -4.63
C ASP A 188 -17.49 -15.37 -3.16
N ILE A 189 -16.67 -14.54 -2.52
CA ILE A 189 -16.89 -14.15 -1.14
C ILE A 189 -18.21 -13.39 -1.01
N ARG A 190 -18.45 -12.41 -1.88
CA ARG A 190 -19.71 -11.65 -1.83
C ARG A 190 -20.91 -12.60 -1.87
N GLU A 191 -20.94 -13.52 -2.83
CA GLU A 191 -22.06 -14.44 -3.00
C GLU A 191 -22.22 -15.43 -1.84
N ARG A 192 -21.12 -16.03 -1.36
CA ARG A 192 -21.14 -16.97 -0.22
C ARG A 192 -21.66 -16.32 1.07
N TYR A 193 -21.36 -15.04 1.28
CA TYR A 193 -21.60 -14.37 2.56
C TYR A 193 -22.67 -13.28 2.53
N GLN A 194 -23.30 -13.00 1.38
CA GLN A 194 -24.34 -11.97 1.26
C GLN A 194 -25.48 -12.16 2.26
N ASN A 195 -25.85 -13.43 2.51
CA ASN A 195 -26.93 -13.80 3.43
C ASN A 195 -26.40 -14.50 4.69
N SER A 196 -25.09 -14.38 4.99
CA SER A 196 -24.52 -15.05 6.15
C SER A 196 -25.12 -14.51 7.46
N PRO A 197 -25.62 -15.37 8.36
CA PRO A 197 -26.14 -14.97 9.66
C PRO A 197 -25.02 -14.61 10.66
N GLU A 198 -23.75 -14.84 10.29
CA GLU A 198 -22.62 -14.53 11.15
C GLU A 198 -22.54 -13.02 11.39
N ARG A 199 -22.48 -12.65 12.67
CA ARG A 199 -22.35 -11.25 13.08
C ARG A 199 -21.01 -10.65 12.68
N SER A 200 -19.96 -11.45 12.66
CA SER A 200 -18.62 -11.03 12.32
C SER A 200 -18.03 -12.02 11.34
N LEU A 201 -17.50 -11.51 10.23
CA LEU A 201 -16.74 -12.31 9.28
C LEU A 201 -15.26 -11.95 9.39
N TYR A 202 -14.41 -12.97 9.39
CA TYR A 202 -12.97 -12.82 9.41
C TYR A 202 -12.41 -13.54 8.20
N PHE A 203 -11.58 -12.86 7.40
CA PHE A 203 -10.97 -13.51 6.25
C PHE A 203 -9.46 -13.45 6.30
N SER A 204 -8.90 -14.53 5.76
CA SER A 204 -7.47 -14.75 5.56
C SER A 204 -7.05 -14.11 4.21
N HIS A 205 -5.81 -13.63 4.07
CA HIS A 205 -5.13 -13.27 2.80
C HIS A 205 -5.87 -12.31 1.84
N THR A 206 -6.45 -11.22 2.34
CA THR A 206 -7.28 -10.34 1.49
C THR A 206 -6.53 -9.73 0.31
N PHE A 207 -5.25 -9.42 0.45
CA PHE A 207 -4.42 -8.88 -0.64
C PHE A 207 -4.36 -9.81 -1.87
N GLY A 208 -4.47 -11.13 -1.65
CA GLY A 208 -4.36 -12.14 -2.69
C GLY A 208 -5.67 -12.39 -3.45
N LEU A 209 -6.77 -11.78 -3.00
CA LEU A 209 -8.06 -11.88 -3.66
C LEU A 209 -7.97 -11.23 -5.03
N LYS A 210 -8.36 -11.96 -6.07
CA LYS A 210 -8.45 -11.41 -7.41
C LYS A 210 -9.85 -10.82 -7.62
N GLY A 211 -9.89 -9.60 -8.15
CA GLY A 211 -11.08 -9.11 -8.84
C GLY A 211 -11.27 -9.85 -10.15
N SER A 212 -12.50 -9.90 -10.65
CA SER A 212 -12.73 -10.17 -12.07
C SER A 212 -12.14 -9.01 -12.90
N SER A 213 -12.00 -9.17 -14.22
CA SER A 213 -11.62 -8.06 -15.11
C SER A 213 -12.53 -6.83 -14.98
N LEU A 214 -13.75 -7.03 -14.48
CA LEU A 214 -14.76 -5.99 -14.25
C LEU A 214 -14.63 -5.33 -12.87
N ILE A 215 -13.97 -5.96 -11.90
CA ILE A 215 -13.88 -5.46 -10.53
C ILE A 215 -12.45 -5.00 -10.27
N ARG A 216 -12.29 -3.69 -10.14
CA ARG A 216 -11.05 -3.06 -9.70
C ARG A 216 -11.33 -2.37 -8.38
N PRO A 217 -11.03 -3.00 -7.23
CA PRO A 217 -11.33 -2.44 -5.91
C PRO A 217 -10.78 -1.03 -5.72
N PHE A 218 -9.65 -0.71 -6.35
CA PHE A 218 -9.15 0.65 -6.39
C PHE A 218 -10.14 1.63 -7.05
N ASP A 219 -10.60 1.33 -8.27
CA ASP A 219 -11.49 2.22 -9.03
C ASP A 219 -12.85 2.41 -8.35
N ASP A 220 -13.36 1.36 -7.70
CA ASP A 220 -14.67 1.38 -7.04
C ASP A 220 -14.62 2.11 -5.69
N ILE A 221 -13.65 1.75 -4.83
CA ILE A 221 -13.62 2.23 -3.44
C ILE A 221 -12.25 2.78 -3.01
N GLY A 222 -11.15 2.16 -3.45
CA GLY A 222 -9.80 2.53 -3.02
C GLY A 222 -9.37 3.95 -3.40
N ARG A 223 -9.91 4.49 -4.50
CA ARG A 223 -9.68 5.88 -4.95
C ARG A 223 -10.15 6.92 -3.94
N HIS A 224 -11.04 6.55 -3.01
CA HIS A 224 -11.56 7.44 -1.98
C HIS A 224 -10.70 7.44 -0.70
N ILE A 225 -9.63 6.64 -0.63
CA ILE A 225 -8.71 6.61 0.51
C ILE A 225 -7.66 7.71 0.37
N TYR A 226 -8.05 8.93 0.76
CA TYR A 226 -7.19 10.12 0.74
C TYR A 226 -6.26 10.16 1.95
N PHE A 227 -5.06 10.71 1.76
CA PHE A 227 -4.19 11.06 2.88
C PHE A 227 -4.83 12.13 3.74
N ARG A 228 -4.47 12.12 5.02
CA ARG A 228 -4.76 13.23 5.93
C ARG A 228 -4.09 14.52 5.46
N PRO A 229 -4.73 15.70 5.64
CA PRO A 229 -4.12 16.99 5.29
C PRO A 229 -2.72 17.17 5.87
N GLU A 230 -2.49 16.74 7.12
CA GLU A 230 -1.21 16.87 7.80
C GLU A 230 -0.08 16.08 7.12
N ILE A 231 -0.40 14.92 6.55
CA ILE A 231 0.58 14.11 5.78
C ILE A 231 0.91 14.80 4.46
N VAL A 232 -0.09 15.36 3.78
CA VAL A 232 0.10 16.10 2.52
C VAL A 232 0.89 17.38 2.76
N ASP A 233 0.60 18.10 3.84
CA ASP A 233 1.30 19.31 4.21
C ASP A 233 2.75 19.02 4.59
N ARG A 234 3.00 17.93 5.32
CA ARG A 234 4.37 17.48 5.64
C ARG A 234 5.15 17.12 4.37
N ALA A 235 4.54 16.36 3.45
CA ALA A 235 5.12 16.04 2.15
C ALA A 235 5.48 17.32 1.38
N ARG A 236 4.58 18.30 1.33
CA ARG A 236 4.82 19.59 0.67
C ARG A 236 5.96 20.37 1.32
N GLN A 237 6.01 20.43 2.65
CA GLN A 237 7.10 21.09 3.39
C GLN A 237 8.46 20.46 3.08
N MET A 238 8.54 19.13 3.00
CA MET A 238 9.79 18.45 2.66
C MET A 238 10.24 18.75 1.22
N VAL A 239 9.31 18.72 0.26
CA VAL A 239 9.59 19.13 -1.13
C VAL A 239 10.06 20.59 -1.21
N GLN A 240 9.40 21.48 -0.48
CA GLN A 240 9.73 22.92 -0.42
C GLN A 240 11.11 23.16 0.19
N ALA A 241 11.49 22.43 1.25
CA ALA A 241 12.82 22.54 1.85
C ALA A 241 13.94 22.18 0.86
N PHE A 242 13.72 21.19 -0.02
CA PHE A 242 14.65 20.94 -1.11
C PHE A 242 14.70 22.09 -2.11
N ALA A 243 13.56 22.72 -2.41
CA ALA A 243 13.52 23.88 -3.31
C ALA A 243 14.38 25.05 -2.80
N GLU A 244 14.41 25.26 -1.48
CA GLU A 244 15.13 26.36 -0.83
C GLU A 244 16.63 26.10 -0.68
N THR A 245 17.01 24.83 -0.47
CA THR A 245 18.42 24.41 -0.37
C THR A 245 19.08 24.16 -1.71
N ALA A 246 18.29 23.88 -2.75
CA ALA A 246 18.76 23.73 -4.12
C ALA A 246 19.34 25.07 -4.62
N GLN A 247 20.65 25.26 -4.44
CA GLN A 247 21.34 26.35 -5.11
C GLN A 247 21.07 26.26 -6.62
N PRO A 248 20.87 27.39 -7.32
CA PRO A 248 20.73 27.38 -8.77
C PRO A 248 21.95 26.67 -9.33
N SER A 249 21.75 25.45 -9.82
CA SER A 249 22.86 24.63 -10.31
C SER A 249 23.59 25.44 -11.37
N PRO A 250 24.93 25.57 -11.30
CA PRO A 250 25.67 26.10 -12.43
C PRO A 250 25.27 25.26 -13.63
N THR A 251 24.87 25.92 -14.72
CA THR A 251 24.33 25.35 -15.97
C THR A 251 25.36 24.48 -16.71
N SER A 252 25.89 23.48 -16.03
CA SER A 252 26.74 22.45 -16.61
C SER A 252 25.84 21.55 -17.44
N PRO A 253 26.08 21.44 -18.75
CA PRO A 253 25.31 20.50 -19.58
C PRO A 253 25.44 19.09 -18.97
N PRO A 254 24.35 18.30 -18.96
CA PRO A 254 24.41 16.94 -18.48
C PRO A 254 25.53 16.18 -19.20
N PRO A 255 26.22 15.24 -18.53
CA PRO A 255 27.22 14.42 -19.19
C PRO A 255 26.60 13.79 -20.42
N SER A 256 27.16 14.07 -21.60
CA SER A 256 26.67 13.56 -22.87
C SER A 256 26.55 12.04 -22.76
N PRO A 257 25.36 11.45 -22.97
CA PRO A 257 25.21 10.00 -22.93
C PRO A 257 26.16 9.42 -23.99
N SER A 258 27.04 8.50 -23.56
CA SER A 258 27.92 7.77 -24.46
C SER A 258 27.07 7.13 -25.56
N SER A 259 27.22 7.62 -26.78
CA SER A 259 26.40 7.26 -27.92
C SER A 259 26.63 5.81 -28.33
N SER A 260 25.86 4.88 -27.79
CA SER A 260 25.66 3.56 -28.40
C SER A 260 24.52 3.68 -29.41
N SER A 261 24.87 3.77 -30.69
CA SER A 261 23.93 3.80 -31.81
C SER A 261 23.18 2.47 -31.92
N PHE A 262 21.90 2.45 -31.53
CA PHE A 262 20.95 1.42 -31.91
C PHE A 262 19.93 2.01 -32.89
N SER A 263 20.03 1.60 -34.15
CA SER A 263 19.03 1.86 -35.18
C SER A 263 17.96 0.77 -35.13
N SER A 264 16.71 1.12 -34.85
CA SER A 264 15.57 0.29 -35.23
C SER A 264 14.40 1.15 -35.65
N SER A 265 13.99 0.94 -36.90
CA SER A 265 12.82 1.50 -37.54
C SER A 265 11.60 0.61 -37.28
N SER A 266 10.49 1.20 -36.83
CA SER A 266 9.15 0.73 -37.18
C SER A 266 8.09 1.76 -36.76
N SER A 267 7.23 2.11 -37.70
CA SER A 267 6.05 2.97 -37.53
C SER A 267 4.87 2.17 -36.96
N PRO A 268 3.99 2.77 -36.14
CA PRO A 268 2.72 2.15 -35.77
C PRO A 268 1.54 2.72 -36.59
N ALA A 269 0.61 1.85 -36.96
CA ALA A 269 -0.72 2.20 -37.42
C ALA A 269 -1.66 2.41 -36.21
N SER A 270 -2.33 3.55 -36.19
CA SER A 270 -3.30 3.95 -35.16
C SER A 270 -4.71 3.48 -35.53
N SER A 271 -5.41 2.87 -34.59
CA SER A 271 -6.86 2.73 -34.61
C SER A 271 -7.41 3.29 -33.30
N ALA A 272 -8.26 4.31 -33.43
CA ALA A 272 -8.89 5.01 -32.32
C ALA A 272 -10.24 4.33 -32.01
N SER A 273 -10.46 3.97 -30.75
CA SER A 273 -11.77 3.62 -30.22
C SER A 273 -12.19 4.67 -29.18
N SER A 274 -13.38 5.23 -29.40
CA SER A 274 -14.02 6.25 -28.57
C SER A 274 -14.61 5.62 -27.31
N ALA A 275 -14.10 6.00 -26.13
CA ALA A 275 -14.69 5.65 -24.85
C ALA A 275 -15.49 6.83 -24.28
N SER A 276 -16.71 6.52 -23.86
CA SER A 276 -17.67 7.41 -23.24
C SER A 276 -17.18 7.95 -21.89
N SER A 277 -17.20 9.28 -21.75
CA SER A 277 -16.83 10.03 -20.54
C SER A 277 -17.88 9.83 -19.44
N ALA A 278 -17.51 9.12 -18.36
CA ALA A 278 -18.19 9.22 -17.08
C ALA A 278 -17.64 10.43 -16.32
N ALA A 279 -18.51 11.26 -15.78
CA ALA A 279 -18.17 12.51 -15.08
C ALA A 279 -17.09 12.25 -14.01
N ALA A 280 -15.97 12.97 -14.11
CA ALA A 280 -14.92 12.93 -13.12
C ALA A 280 -15.47 13.37 -11.75
N PRO A 281 -15.21 12.62 -10.66
CA PRO A 281 -15.57 13.07 -9.32
C PRO A 281 -14.86 14.40 -9.02
N ALA A 282 -15.55 15.29 -8.31
CA ALA A 282 -15.03 16.61 -7.95
C ALA A 282 -13.61 16.49 -7.38
N ALA A 283 -12.68 17.25 -7.98
CA ALA A 283 -11.31 17.36 -7.51
C ALA A 283 -11.30 17.63 -5.99
N PRO A 284 -10.33 17.08 -5.23
CA PRO A 284 -10.27 17.28 -3.80
C PRO A 284 -10.36 18.78 -3.48
N ALA A 285 -11.26 19.13 -2.54
CA ALA A 285 -11.38 20.49 -2.04
C ALA A 285 -9.98 21.06 -1.77
N ALA A 286 -9.67 22.17 -2.42
CA ALA A 286 -8.35 22.77 -2.40
C ALA A 286 -7.89 22.93 -0.95
N ALA A 287 -6.71 22.36 -0.63
CA ALA A 287 -6.09 22.52 0.67
C ALA A 287 -5.97 24.02 1.00
N PRO A 288 -6.11 24.41 2.28
CA PRO A 288 -6.00 25.81 2.69
C PRO A 288 -4.67 26.40 2.22
N SER A 289 -4.75 27.54 1.53
CA SER A 289 -3.60 28.16 0.87
C SER A 289 -2.61 28.74 1.90
N PRO A 290 -1.33 28.33 1.89
CA PRO A 290 -0.31 28.98 2.72
C PRO A 290 -0.06 30.42 2.23
N SER A 291 0.22 31.31 3.18
CA SER A 291 0.36 32.76 2.97
C SER A 291 1.56 33.17 2.10
N LYS A 292 1.34 34.15 1.21
CA LYS A 292 2.27 34.95 0.38
C LYS A 292 3.01 34.24 -0.78
N ASN A 293 2.25 34.05 -1.86
CA ASN A 293 2.48 34.55 -3.24
C ASN A 293 3.75 34.17 -4.04
N THR A 294 4.29 32.96 -3.87
CA THR A 294 5.08 32.35 -4.95
C THR A 294 4.44 31.02 -5.30
N ALA A 295 4.06 30.84 -6.58
CA ALA A 295 3.55 29.55 -7.04
C ALA A 295 4.60 28.47 -6.70
N PRO A 296 4.19 27.33 -6.11
CA PRO A 296 5.14 26.28 -5.75
C PRO A 296 5.87 25.79 -7.00
N ARG A 297 7.18 25.57 -6.87
CA ARG A 297 8.03 25.06 -7.96
C ARG A 297 7.53 23.66 -8.35
N PRO A 298 7.32 23.36 -9.64
CA PRO A 298 6.91 22.02 -10.06
C PRO A 298 7.98 20.99 -9.71
N TYR A 299 7.59 19.74 -9.48
CA TYR A 299 8.55 18.67 -9.20
C TYR A 299 8.20 17.34 -9.89
N ILE A 300 9.26 16.62 -10.24
CA ILE A 300 9.25 15.27 -10.77
C ILE A 300 9.62 14.34 -9.61
N ALA A 301 8.72 13.42 -9.27
CA ALA A 301 8.99 12.37 -8.29
C ALA A 301 9.47 11.10 -8.99
N ILE A 302 10.53 10.50 -8.46
CA ILE A 302 11.04 9.20 -8.89
C ILE A 302 10.82 8.21 -7.75
N HIS A 303 10.12 7.12 -8.03
CA HIS A 303 10.17 5.93 -7.18
C HIS A 303 11.21 4.97 -7.72
N LEU A 304 12.35 4.89 -7.03
CA LEU A 304 13.47 4.02 -7.39
C LEU A 304 13.47 2.81 -6.45
N ARG A 305 12.86 1.69 -6.88
CA ARG A 305 12.87 0.44 -6.11
C ARG A 305 14.08 -0.42 -6.50
N ARG A 306 14.97 -0.71 -5.56
CA ARG A 306 16.28 -1.37 -5.78
C ARG A 306 16.55 -2.60 -4.93
N ASP A 307 16.10 -2.65 -3.68
CA ASP A 307 16.56 -3.63 -2.69
C ASP A 307 16.09 -5.08 -2.99
N ASP A 308 15.11 -5.59 -2.24
CA ASP A 308 14.61 -6.96 -2.39
C ASP A 308 13.92 -7.25 -3.74
N ILE A 309 13.78 -6.25 -4.61
CA ILE A 309 12.98 -6.30 -5.84
C ILE A 309 13.51 -7.31 -6.83
N ILE A 310 14.83 -7.53 -6.86
CA ILE A 310 15.44 -8.52 -7.74
C ILE A 310 14.90 -9.93 -7.48
N ASN A 311 14.57 -10.22 -6.21
CA ASN A 311 13.98 -11.49 -5.81
C ASN A 311 12.58 -11.71 -6.39
N LYS A 312 11.89 -10.63 -6.76
CA LYS A 312 10.55 -10.69 -7.38
C LYS A 312 10.61 -10.90 -8.89
N CYS A 313 11.78 -10.76 -9.50
CA CYS A 313 11.94 -10.81 -10.96
C CYS A 313 12.62 -12.09 -11.45
N ILE A 314 13.21 -12.84 -10.51
CA ILE A 314 13.80 -14.16 -10.74
C ILE A 314 12.81 -15.21 -10.22
N ASP A 315 12.40 -16.13 -11.08
CA ASP A 315 11.78 -17.37 -10.60
C ASP A 315 12.86 -18.19 -9.88
N ARG A 316 12.68 -18.39 -8.57
CA ARG A 316 13.68 -19.07 -7.74
C ARG A 316 13.74 -20.58 -7.97
N LYS A 317 12.69 -21.21 -8.52
CA LYS A 317 12.67 -22.66 -8.79
C LYS A 317 13.47 -22.99 -10.03
N THR A 318 13.30 -22.18 -11.07
CA THR A 318 13.96 -22.37 -12.36
C THR A 318 15.24 -21.53 -12.49
N HIS A 319 15.46 -20.60 -11.56
CA HIS A 319 16.44 -19.51 -11.70
C HIS A 319 16.25 -18.69 -12.99
N THR A 320 15.05 -18.73 -13.60
CA THR A 320 14.78 -17.98 -14.83
C THR A 320 14.22 -16.62 -14.50
N VAL A 321 14.73 -15.61 -15.18
CA VAL A 321 14.18 -14.26 -15.14
C VAL A 321 12.86 -14.25 -15.90
N HIS A 322 11.72 -14.12 -15.21
CA HIS A 322 10.40 -14.09 -15.86
C HIS A 322 9.99 -12.68 -16.30
N THR A 323 10.64 -11.66 -15.72
CA THR A 323 10.52 -10.26 -16.13
C THR A 323 11.90 -9.75 -16.49
N PRO A 324 12.17 -9.24 -17.71
CA PRO A 324 13.49 -8.74 -18.08
C PRO A 324 14.10 -7.89 -16.97
N ILE A 325 15.34 -8.17 -16.57
CA ILE A 325 15.97 -7.51 -15.41
C ILE A 325 15.93 -5.98 -15.52
N GLN A 326 15.96 -5.48 -16.77
CA GLN A 326 15.85 -4.08 -17.14
C GLN A 326 14.52 -3.43 -16.71
N HIS A 327 13.41 -4.19 -16.71
CA HIS A 327 12.11 -3.71 -16.24
C HIS A 327 11.99 -3.80 -14.72
N CYS A 328 12.73 -4.73 -14.11
CA CYS A 328 12.77 -4.90 -12.67
C CYS A 328 13.62 -3.85 -11.97
N MET A 329 14.83 -3.65 -12.50
CA MET A 329 15.87 -2.77 -12.00
C MET A 329 16.40 -1.91 -13.15
N PRO A 330 15.62 -0.94 -13.66
CA PRO A 330 16.10 -0.07 -14.73
C PRO A 330 17.38 0.65 -14.35
N SER A 331 18.30 0.85 -15.30
CA SER A 331 19.52 1.61 -15.04
C SER A 331 19.20 3.07 -14.70
N MET A 332 20.13 3.77 -14.06
CA MET A 332 19.96 5.19 -13.76
C MET A 332 19.80 6.05 -15.03
N ASP A 333 20.45 5.66 -16.14
CA ASP A 333 20.28 6.33 -17.44
C ASP A 333 18.85 6.18 -17.99
N GLN A 334 18.20 5.03 -17.79
CA GLN A 334 16.81 4.85 -18.19
C GLN A 334 15.89 5.80 -17.38
N TYR A 335 16.13 5.95 -16.08
CA TYR A 335 15.42 6.96 -15.28
C TYR A 335 15.72 8.38 -15.77
N ALA A 336 16.97 8.71 -16.11
CA ALA A 336 17.35 10.02 -16.60
C ALA A 336 16.67 10.38 -17.94
N ALA A 337 16.52 9.40 -18.84
CA ALA A 337 15.75 9.56 -20.06
C ALA A 337 14.27 9.88 -19.78
N MET A 338 13.67 9.24 -18.77
CA MET A 338 12.30 9.56 -18.34
C MET A 338 12.18 10.92 -17.68
N VAL A 339 13.20 11.37 -16.92
CA VAL A 339 13.26 12.74 -16.37
C VAL A 339 13.30 13.78 -17.49
N ALA A 340 14.10 13.56 -18.54
CA ALA A 340 14.13 14.46 -19.69
C ALA A 340 12.75 14.56 -20.36
N LYS A 341 12.05 13.43 -20.52
CA LYS A 341 10.68 13.39 -21.06
C LYS A 341 9.67 14.11 -20.15
N ALA A 342 9.78 13.93 -18.83
CA ALA A 342 8.95 14.62 -17.85
C ALA A 342 9.16 16.14 -17.90
N ARG A 343 10.41 16.60 -17.97
CA ARG A 343 10.77 18.02 -18.16
C ARG A 343 10.12 18.61 -19.39
N GLN A 344 10.22 17.95 -20.54
CA GLN A 344 9.58 18.40 -21.78
C GLN A 344 8.06 18.58 -21.62
N ARG A 345 7.37 17.67 -20.92
CA ARG A 345 5.93 17.79 -20.63
C ARG A 345 5.61 18.94 -19.68
N LEU A 346 6.48 19.23 -18.72
CA LEU A 346 6.31 20.32 -17.77
C LEU A 346 6.60 21.69 -18.41
N GLN A 347 7.57 21.77 -19.33
CA GLN A 347 7.89 23.00 -20.07
C GLN A 347 6.71 23.54 -20.90
N LEU A 348 5.76 22.67 -21.27
CA LEU A 348 4.51 23.09 -21.93
C LEU A 348 3.54 23.83 -20.98
N ARG A 349 3.71 23.68 -19.67
CA ARG A 349 2.81 24.20 -18.63
C ARG A 349 3.44 25.31 -17.79
N THR A 350 4.75 25.31 -17.66
CA THR A 350 5.49 26.23 -16.80
C THR A 350 6.90 26.45 -17.32
N SER A 351 7.41 27.67 -17.16
CA SER A 351 8.80 28.03 -17.48
C SER A 351 9.76 27.74 -16.33
N LEU A 352 9.27 27.29 -15.18
CA LEU A 352 10.10 26.95 -14.04
C LEU A 352 10.73 25.57 -14.25
N GLU A 353 12.05 25.48 -14.09
CA GLU A 353 12.76 24.21 -14.12
C GLU A 353 12.29 23.33 -12.96
N PRO A 354 11.78 22.11 -13.19
CA PRO A 354 11.25 21.29 -12.11
C PRO A 354 12.36 20.72 -11.21
N LEU A 355 12.03 20.54 -9.93
CA LEU A 355 12.86 19.76 -9.00
C LEU A 355 12.75 18.28 -9.35
N VAL A 356 13.81 17.51 -9.11
CA VAL A 356 13.76 16.03 -9.24
C VAL A 356 14.01 15.44 -7.86
N ILE A 357 13.03 14.70 -7.35
CA ILE A 357 13.05 14.13 -6.01
C ILE A 357 12.95 12.61 -6.10
N VAL A 358 13.85 11.90 -5.42
CA VAL A 358 13.97 10.45 -5.47
C VAL A 358 13.61 9.84 -4.12
N MET A 359 12.59 8.98 -4.12
CA MET A 359 12.27 8.10 -3.01
C MET A 359 12.76 6.70 -3.36
N THR A 360 13.63 6.16 -2.52
CA THR A 360 14.37 4.93 -2.81
C THR A 360 14.57 4.12 -1.55
N ASP A 361 14.58 2.79 -1.71
CA ASP A 361 14.99 1.83 -0.69
C ASP A 361 16.44 1.36 -0.89
N THR A 362 17.19 1.95 -1.83
CA THR A 362 18.57 1.55 -2.11
C THR A 362 19.50 1.89 -0.94
N THR A 363 20.37 0.94 -0.61
CA THR A 363 21.55 1.15 0.25
C THR A 363 22.84 1.14 -0.57
N SER A 364 22.76 1.10 -1.90
CA SER A 364 23.92 1.04 -2.79
C SER A 364 24.57 2.40 -2.92
N GLU A 365 25.81 2.53 -2.44
CA GLU A 365 26.65 3.73 -2.65
C GLU A 365 26.75 4.14 -4.13
N GLN A 366 26.71 3.18 -5.06
CA GLN A 366 26.73 3.47 -6.49
C GLN A 366 25.45 4.18 -6.94
N ASP A 367 24.28 3.71 -6.50
CA ASP A 367 23.01 4.37 -6.82
C ASP A 367 22.94 5.75 -6.16
N LEU A 368 23.37 5.88 -4.91
CA LEU A 368 23.38 7.15 -4.17
C LEU A 368 24.26 8.18 -4.88
N LYS A 369 25.48 7.81 -5.26
CA LYS A 369 26.38 8.68 -6.03
C LYS A 369 25.80 9.05 -7.40
N ALA A 370 25.08 8.13 -8.04
CA ALA A 370 24.44 8.42 -9.32
C ALA A 370 23.32 9.47 -9.15
N ILE A 371 22.47 9.33 -8.11
CA ILE A 371 21.44 10.32 -7.78
C ILE A 371 22.07 11.71 -7.61
N ASP A 372 23.16 11.80 -6.84
CA ASP A 372 23.89 13.05 -6.61
C ASP A 372 24.50 13.60 -7.92
N ALA A 373 25.08 12.73 -8.74
CA ALA A 373 25.71 13.11 -10.00
C ALA A 373 24.71 13.69 -11.03
N TYR A 374 23.45 13.26 -11.03
CA TYR A 374 22.40 13.88 -11.85
C TYR A 374 21.82 15.15 -11.24
N GLY A 375 22.25 15.54 -10.04
CA GLY A 375 21.69 16.67 -9.29
C GLY A 375 20.26 16.42 -8.81
N TRP A 376 19.89 15.16 -8.58
CA TRP A 376 18.57 14.81 -8.04
C TRP A 376 18.63 14.81 -6.51
N HIS A 377 17.50 15.13 -5.87
CA HIS A 377 17.41 15.19 -4.41
C HIS A 377 16.86 13.87 -3.87
N ARG A 378 17.65 13.15 -3.08
CA ARG A 378 17.15 11.97 -2.36
C ARG A 378 16.33 12.40 -1.15
N MET A 379 15.18 11.76 -0.95
CA MET A 379 14.44 11.86 0.29
C MET A 379 15.15 11.07 1.38
N ASP A 380 15.67 11.77 2.39
CA ASP A 380 16.29 11.17 3.57
C ASP A 380 15.51 11.59 4.82
N HIS A 381 14.83 10.62 5.43
CA HIS A 381 13.98 10.84 6.59
C HIS A 381 14.74 10.81 7.92
N ASP A 382 15.96 10.26 7.95
CA ASP A 382 16.70 10.01 9.20
C ASP A 382 17.53 11.23 9.64
N GLN A 383 17.89 12.10 8.70
CA GLN A 383 18.76 13.26 8.95
C GLN A 383 18.02 14.48 9.53
N GLN A 384 16.69 14.42 9.66
CA GLN A 384 15.89 15.55 10.12
C GLN A 384 15.55 15.43 11.63
N PRO A 385 15.79 16.47 12.45
CA PRO A 385 15.37 16.50 13.86
C PRO A 385 13.87 16.22 14.05
N ASP A 386 13.09 16.60 13.05
CA ASP A 386 11.64 16.43 12.92
C ASP A 386 11.30 15.24 12.00
N SER A 387 12.03 14.14 12.11
CA SER A 387 11.83 12.98 11.23
C SER A 387 10.37 12.50 11.27
N PRO A 388 9.79 12.11 10.11
CA PRO A 388 8.46 11.52 10.07
C PRO A 388 8.32 10.31 11.00
N THR A 389 9.39 9.56 11.24
CA THR A 389 9.41 8.46 12.21
C THR A 389 9.05 8.92 13.62
N ARG A 390 9.60 10.04 14.08
CA ARG A 390 9.35 10.56 15.43
C ARG A 390 7.92 11.11 15.57
N GLN A 391 7.42 11.78 14.54
CA GLN A 391 6.13 12.47 14.59
C GLN A 391 4.95 11.56 14.25
N LEU A 392 5.15 10.65 13.30
CA LEU A 392 4.10 9.84 12.69
C LEU A 392 4.32 8.34 12.95
N GLY A 393 5.35 7.96 13.70
CA GLY A 393 5.74 6.56 13.97
C GLY A 393 6.44 5.87 12.79
N VAL A 394 6.72 4.58 12.94
CA VAL A 394 7.62 3.82 12.05
C VAL A 394 7.18 3.81 10.58
N PHE A 395 5.88 3.91 10.28
CA PHE A 395 5.38 3.97 8.90
C PHE A 395 5.34 5.41 8.34
N GLY A 396 5.63 6.41 9.16
CA GLY A 396 5.68 7.83 8.80
C GLY A 396 6.46 8.12 7.52
N PRO A 397 7.75 7.71 7.43
CA PRO A 397 8.57 7.92 6.24
C PRO A 397 7.92 7.40 4.95
N ALA A 398 7.50 6.13 4.95
CA ALA A 398 6.89 5.49 3.79
C ALA A 398 5.54 6.13 3.39
N MET A 399 4.76 6.61 4.37
CA MET A 399 3.50 7.30 4.12
C MET A 399 3.71 8.70 3.53
N VAL A 400 4.73 9.42 4.00
CA VAL A 400 5.13 10.70 3.41
C VAL A 400 5.64 10.51 1.99
N ASP A 401 6.50 9.52 1.74
CA ASP A 401 6.95 9.18 0.38
C ASP A 401 5.77 8.85 -0.55
N ALA A 402 4.81 8.06 -0.06
CA ALA A 402 3.61 7.74 -0.82
C ALA A 402 2.78 8.99 -1.17
N ALA A 403 2.74 9.99 -0.28
CA ALA A 403 2.09 11.27 -0.55
C ALA A 403 2.89 12.10 -1.58
N ILE A 404 4.21 12.21 -1.43
CA ILE A 404 5.07 12.92 -2.40
C ILE A 404 4.90 12.33 -3.81
N LEU A 405 4.89 11.00 -3.92
CA LEU A 405 4.67 10.27 -5.18
C LEU A 405 3.29 10.56 -5.79
N ALA A 406 2.23 10.56 -4.96
CA ALA A 406 0.86 10.73 -5.42
C ALA A 406 0.57 12.17 -5.87
N TYR A 407 1.23 13.17 -5.29
CA TYR A 407 0.98 14.60 -5.55
C TYR A 407 1.98 15.26 -6.52
N ALA A 408 2.89 14.49 -7.10
CA ALA A 408 3.89 15.02 -8.03
C ALA A 408 3.29 15.51 -9.35
N ASP A 409 3.88 16.57 -9.93
CA ASP A 409 3.49 17.08 -11.25
C ASP A 409 3.81 16.08 -12.37
N GLU A 410 4.89 15.32 -12.20
CA GLU A 410 5.24 14.13 -12.98
C GLU A 410 5.77 13.02 -12.07
N LEU A 411 5.39 11.77 -12.33
CA LEU A 411 5.86 10.59 -11.61
C LEU A 411 6.60 9.67 -12.58
N ILE A 412 7.77 9.22 -12.16
CA ILE A 412 8.53 8.14 -12.79
C ILE A 412 8.58 6.97 -11.82
N GLY A 413 7.93 5.86 -12.18
CA GLY A 413 7.84 4.68 -11.32
C GLY A 413 8.80 3.55 -11.72
N THR A 414 9.01 2.60 -10.82
CA THR A 414 9.50 1.24 -11.15
C THR A 414 8.32 0.33 -11.51
N GLN A 415 8.35 -0.34 -12.67
CA GLN A 415 7.21 -1.08 -13.24
C GLN A 415 6.65 -2.17 -12.33
N VAL A 416 7.54 -2.95 -11.69
CA VAL A 416 7.16 -4.11 -10.85
C VAL A 416 6.85 -3.74 -9.40
N SER A 417 6.91 -2.44 -9.05
CA SER A 417 6.68 -2.02 -7.67
C SER A 417 5.22 -1.70 -7.38
N THR A 418 4.67 -2.36 -6.36
CA THR A 418 3.34 -2.06 -5.83
C THR A 418 3.18 -0.60 -5.41
N MET A 419 4.24 0.03 -4.88
CA MET A 419 4.18 1.44 -4.47
C MET A 419 4.02 2.37 -5.67
N SER A 420 4.76 2.12 -6.76
CA SER A 420 4.59 2.84 -8.04
C SER A 420 3.19 2.65 -8.60
N ALA A 421 2.66 1.42 -8.56
CA ALA A 421 1.33 1.12 -9.06
C ALA A 421 0.23 1.85 -8.26
N ILE A 422 0.33 1.88 -6.93
CA ILE A 422 -0.60 2.63 -6.08
C ILE A 422 -0.50 4.14 -6.35
N ALA A 423 0.71 4.68 -6.46
CA ALA A 423 0.91 6.08 -6.78
C ALA A 423 0.33 6.44 -8.16
N GLN A 424 0.55 5.61 -9.18
CA GLN A 424 -0.06 5.76 -10.50
C GLN A 424 -1.59 5.75 -10.43
N ALA A 425 -2.18 4.77 -9.72
CA ALA A 425 -3.63 4.65 -9.60
C ALA A 425 -4.24 5.92 -8.96
N ARG A 426 -3.60 6.44 -7.91
CA ARG A 426 -3.97 7.72 -7.28
C ARG A 426 -3.83 8.89 -8.25
N ARG A 427 -2.70 9.04 -8.94
CA ARG A 427 -2.50 10.14 -9.90
C ARG A 427 -3.53 10.15 -11.01
N ARG A 428 -3.83 8.97 -11.57
CA ARG A 428 -4.86 8.84 -12.60
C ARG A 428 -6.23 9.21 -12.06
N SER A 429 -6.63 8.68 -10.91
CA SER A 429 -7.96 8.92 -10.36
C SER A 429 -8.15 10.32 -9.77
N TRP A 430 -7.11 10.93 -9.20
CA TRP A 430 -7.21 12.20 -8.48
C TRP A 430 -6.91 13.40 -9.37
N PHE A 431 -6.02 13.23 -10.35
CA PHE A 431 -5.49 14.32 -11.17
C PHE A 431 -5.60 14.06 -12.68
N GLY A 432 -6.07 12.89 -13.11
CA GLY A 432 -6.11 12.53 -14.54
C GLY A 432 -4.72 12.38 -15.17
N GLN A 433 -3.69 12.11 -14.36
CA GLN A 433 -2.30 12.06 -14.79
C GLN A 433 -1.76 10.63 -14.85
N ASP A 434 -1.01 10.34 -15.91
CA ASP A 434 -0.31 9.06 -16.06
C ASP A 434 1.12 9.10 -15.48
N THR A 435 1.67 7.91 -15.27
CA THR A 435 3.04 7.68 -14.79
C THR A 435 3.95 7.31 -15.95
N LEU A 436 5.18 7.82 -15.93
CA LEU A 436 6.26 7.39 -16.80
C LEU A 436 6.97 6.18 -16.19
N TYR A 437 7.42 5.27 -17.04
CA TYR A 437 8.22 4.11 -16.64
C TYR A 437 9.44 4.00 -17.56
N PRO A 438 10.63 3.70 -17.00
CA PRO A 438 11.83 3.45 -17.79
C PRO A 438 11.80 2.14 -18.59
#